data_AF-A0A822HDV5-F1
#
_entry.id   AF-A0A822HDV5-F1
#
_cell.length_a   1.000
_cell.length_b   1.000
_cell.length_c   1.000
_cell.angle_alpha   90.00
_cell.angle_beta   90.00
_cell.angle_gamma   90.00
#
_symmetry.space_group_name_H-M   'P 1'
#
loop_
_entity.id
_entity.type
_entity.pdbx_description
1 polymer ?
#
loop_
_entity_poly.entity_id
_entity_poly.type
_entity_poly.pdbx_seq_one_letter_code
_entity_poly.pdbx_strand_id
1 'polypeptide(L)'
;ACGTYLYNPENMTRQGSIYLFQYNSLTKTIDINQYHKTNGGILDLKWIKCSLDLTLLSTVSALGQLSLYSLNDITKPILCENVTNNQTIALSHSWLHSINNYVVISDQQGYLTICELDNTNSLRFSQSWLAHEYECWTSIWDKHDLNIIYSGADDTLLKIWDIRDYKQP
;
A
#
# COMPACT_ATOMS: atom_id res chain seq x y z
N ALA A 1 -4.46 -12.52 -5.44
CA ALA A 1 -3.19 -12.01 -5.96
C ALA A 1 -2.10 -12.26 -4.92
N CYS A 2 -0.84 -12.35 -5.33
CA CYS A 2 0.31 -12.47 -4.45
C CYS A 2 1.43 -11.54 -4.94
N GLY A 3 2.04 -10.79 -4.03
CA GLY A 3 3.22 -9.97 -4.28
C GLY A 3 4.45 -10.70 -3.79
N THR A 4 5.57 -10.54 -4.50
CA THR A 4 6.85 -11.14 -4.09
C THR A 4 7.87 -10.07 -3.76
N TYR A 5 8.82 -10.47 -2.92
CA TYR A 5 9.95 -9.66 -2.49
C TYR A 5 11.19 -10.55 -2.49
N LEU A 6 12.24 -10.11 -3.17
CA LEU A 6 13.55 -10.74 -3.18
C LEU A 6 14.63 -9.68 -3.00
N TYR A 7 15.37 -9.76 -1.90
CA TYR A 7 16.52 -8.89 -1.66
C TYR A 7 17.78 -9.48 -2.32
N ASN A 8 18.44 -8.67 -3.14
CA ASN A 8 19.75 -8.98 -3.69
C ASN A 8 20.83 -8.22 -2.88
N PRO A 9 21.69 -8.92 -2.11
CA PRO A 9 22.71 -8.29 -1.29
C PRO A 9 23.86 -7.69 -2.10
N GLU A 10 24.12 -8.15 -3.33
CA GLU A 10 25.26 -7.70 -4.14
C GLU A 10 25.08 -6.26 -4.63
N ASN A 11 23.85 -5.88 -4.99
CA ASN A 11 23.52 -4.55 -5.49
C ASN A 11 22.53 -3.80 -4.59
N MET A 12 22.20 -4.37 -3.42
CA MET A 12 21.23 -3.84 -2.45
C MET A 12 19.85 -3.51 -3.04
N THR A 13 19.46 -4.21 -4.12
CA THR A 13 18.15 -4.03 -4.75
C THR A 13 17.12 -5.01 -4.21
N ARG A 14 15.85 -4.61 -4.30
CA ARG A 14 14.71 -5.43 -3.89
C ARG A 14 13.82 -5.62 -5.11
N GLN A 15 13.81 -6.83 -5.66
CA GLN A 15 13.00 -7.17 -6.82
C GLN A 15 11.66 -7.77 -6.37
N GLY A 16 10.63 -7.58 -7.17
CA GLY A 16 9.31 -8.13 -6.91
C GLY A 16 8.57 -8.50 -8.17
N SER A 17 7.44 -9.17 -7.96
CA SER A 17 6.46 -9.51 -8.97
C SER A 17 5.07 -9.57 -8.35
N ILE A 18 4.05 -9.49 -9.19
CA ILE A 18 2.65 -9.72 -8.84
C ILE A 18 2.15 -10.93 -9.62
N TYR A 19 1.53 -11.86 -8.92
CA TYR A 19 0.83 -13.02 -9.48
C TYR A 19 -0.67 -12.87 -9.26
N LEU A 20 -1.44 -12.93 -10.33
CA LEU A 20 -2.90 -13.06 -10.26
C LEU A 20 -3.28 -14.52 -10.51
N PHE A 21 -3.96 -15.11 -9.53
CA PHE A 21 -4.43 -16.49 -9.61
C PHE A 21 -5.93 -16.52 -9.90
N GLN A 22 -6.36 -17.53 -10.65
CA GLN A 22 -7.75 -17.81 -10.92
C GLN A 22 -8.08 -19.24 -10.51
N TYR A 23 -9.19 -19.40 -9.79
CA TYR A 23 -9.71 -20.73 -9.48
C TYR A 23 -10.48 -21.27 -10.68
N ASN A 24 -10.10 -22.47 -11.12
CA ASN A 24 -10.80 -23.20 -12.17
C ASN A 24 -11.75 -24.21 -11.53
N SER A 25 -13.05 -23.97 -11.65
CA SER A 25 -14.08 -24.82 -11.02
C SER A 25 -14.21 -26.20 -11.67
N LEU A 26 -13.84 -26.35 -12.94
CA LEU A 26 -13.94 -27.60 -13.68
C LEU A 26 -12.81 -28.56 -13.27
N THR A 27 -11.58 -28.06 -13.26
CA THR A 27 -10.38 -28.84 -12.88
C THR A 27 -10.15 -28.87 -11.38
N LYS A 28 -10.82 -28.00 -10.62
CA LYS A 28 -10.60 -27.75 -9.19
C LYS A 28 -9.16 -27.32 -8.88
N THR A 29 -8.51 -26.61 -9.80
CA THR A 29 -7.14 -26.10 -9.65
C THR A 29 -7.11 -24.59 -9.44
N ILE A 30 -5.97 -24.09 -8.96
CA ILE A 30 -5.65 -22.67 -8.92
C ILE A 30 -4.54 -22.45 -9.93
N ASP A 31 -4.84 -21.72 -11.00
CA ASP A 31 -3.92 -21.47 -12.10
C ASP A 31 -3.43 -20.02 -12.07
N ILE A 32 -2.22 -19.77 -12.56
CA ILE A 32 -1.72 -18.40 -12.74
C ILE A 32 -2.42 -17.81 -13.97
N ASN A 33 -3.26 -16.80 -13.74
CA ASN A 33 -3.95 -16.07 -14.80
C ASN A 33 -3.06 -14.97 -15.39
N GLN A 34 -2.36 -14.21 -14.53
CA GLN A 34 -1.46 -13.14 -14.97
C GLN A 34 -0.21 -13.07 -14.09
N TYR A 35 0.87 -12.57 -14.68
CA TYR A 35 2.16 -12.34 -14.04
C TYR A 35 2.72 -10.99 -14.47
N HIS A 36 3.23 -10.21 -13.52
CA HIS A 36 3.89 -8.94 -13.78
C HIS A 36 5.14 -8.82 -12.92
N LYS A 37 6.30 -8.56 -13.55
CA LYS A 37 7.53 -8.24 -12.83
C LYS A 37 7.53 -6.76 -12.47
N THR A 38 7.69 -6.43 -11.19
CA THR A 38 7.68 -5.05 -10.69
C THR A 38 9.10 -4.52 -10.54
N ASN A 39 9.25 -3.19 -10.54
CA ASN A 39 10.55 -2.53 -10.36
C ASN A 39 11.10 -2.66 -8.93
N GLY A 40 10.20 -2.82 -7.95
CA GLY A 40 10.51 -3.01 -6.54
C GLY A 40 9.81 -4.23 -5.94
N GLY A 41 10.38 -4.79 -4.89
CA GLY A 41 9.72 -5.81 -4.05
C GLY A 41 8.39 -5.30 -3.51
N ILE A 42 7.36 -6.13 -3.52
CA ILE A 42 6.02 -5.78 -3.02
C ILE A 42 5.94 -6.15 -1.54
N LEU A 43 5.62 -5.17 -0.69
CA LEU A 43 5.58 -5.34 0.78
C LEU A 43 4.17 -5.55 1.28
N ASP A 44 3.19 -4.89 0.69
CA ASP A 44 1.78 -5.04 1.02
C ASP A 44 0.91 -4.87 -0.23
N LEU A 45 -0.23 -5.57 -0.26
CA LEU A 45 -1.16 -5.60 -1.38
C LEU A 45 -2.61 -5.75 -0.89
N LYS A 46 -3.52 -4.94 -1.44
CA LYS A 46 -4.93 -4.93 -1.04
C LYS A 46 -5.83 -4.76 -2.26
N TRP A 47 -6.96 -5.46 -2.25
CA TRP A 47 -8.04 -5.19 -3.18
C TRP A 47 -8.81 -3.97 -2.70
N ILE A 48 -9.06 -3.03 -3.61
CA ILE A 48 -9.86 -1.84 -3.34
C ILE A 48 -11.00 -1.73 -4.33
N LYS A 49 -12.13 -1.22 -3.85
CA LYS A 49 -13.31 -0.95 -4.66
C LYS A 49 -13.52 0.56 -4.72
N CYS A 50 -13.13 1.18 -5.83
CA CYS A 50 -13.23 2.64 -6.00
C CYS A 50 -14.61 3.11 -6.47
N SER A 51 -15.35 2.24 -7.18
CA SER A 51 -16.72 2.51 -7.64
C SER A 51 -17.47 1.18 -7.82
N LEU A 52 -18.76 1.24 -8.19
CA LEU A 52 -19.65 0.07 -8.23
C LEU A 52 -19.05 -1.14 -8.98
N ASP A 53 -18.22 -0.92 -10.01
CA ASP A 53 -17.68 -1.97 -10.88
C ASP A 53 -16.15 -1.98 -11.06
N LEU A 54 -15.40 -1.01 -10.50
CA LEU A 54 -13.94 -0.98 -10.64
C LEU A 54 -13.26 -1.63 -9.42
N THR A 55 -12.74 -2.84 -9.63
CA THR A 55 -11.88 -3.55 -8.67
C THR A 55 -10.42 -3.30 -9.04
N LEU A 56 -9.68 -2.68 -8.14
CA LEU A 56 -8.25 -2.42 -8.31
C LEU A 56 -7.44 -3.22 -7.29
N LEU A 57 -6.24 -3.62 -7.71
CA LEU A 57 -5.21 -4.11 -6.81
C LEU A 57 -4.29 -2.94 -6.46
N SER A 58 -4.26 -2.56 -5.19
CA SER A 58 -3.32 -1.59 -4.64
C SER A 58 -2.11 -2.31 -4.07
N THR A 59 -0.92 -1.78 -4.31
CA THR A 59 0.33 -2.31 -3.78
C THR A 59 1.23 -1.20 -3.28
N VAL A 60 2.02 -1.47 -2.25
CA VAL A 60 3.18 -0.65 -1.89
C VAL A 60 4.47 -1.43 -2.03
N SER A 61 5.56 -0.74 -2.38
CA SER A 61 6.82 -1.38 -2.77
C SER A 61 8.05 -0.84 -2.05
N ALA A 62 9.14 -1.58 -2.22
CA ALA A 62 10.48 -1.26 -1.75
C ALA A 62 11.08 0.03 -2.35
N LEU A 63 10.45 0.59 -3.38
CA LEU A 63 10.83 1.89 -3.97
C LEU A 63 10.06 3.07 -3.36
N GLY A 64 9.23 2.82 -2.34
CA GLY A 64 8.38 3.85 -1.75
C GLY A 64 7.20 4.22 -2.63
N GLN A 65 6.79 3.32 -3.51
CA GLN A 65 5.75 3.58 -4.50
C GLN A 65 4.44 2.91 -4.10
N LEU A 66 3.34 3.65 -4.24
CA LEU A 66 1.98 3.11 -4.28
C LEU A 66 1.58 2.95 -5.75
N SER A 67 1.17 1.73 -6.10
CA SER A 67 0.71 1.40 -7.45
C SER A 67 -0.71 0.86 -7.41
N LEU A 68 -1.50 1.21 -8.42
CA LEU A 68 -2.84 0.68 -8.65
C LEU A 68 -2.85 -0.09 -9.97
N TYR A 69 -3.42 -1.29 -9.96
CA TYR A 69 -3.57 -2.15 -11.12
C TYR A 69 -5.04 -2.50 -11.33
N SER A 70 -5.47 -2.59 -12.59
CA SER A 70 -6.79 -3.12 -12.92
C SER A 70 -6.81 -4.63 -12.75
N LEU A 71 -7.91 -5.19 -12.24
CA LEU A 71 -8.10 -6.65 -12.21
C LEU A 71 -7.98 -7.28 -13.61
N ASN A 72 -8.37 -6.54 -14.65
CA ASN A 72 -8.32 -7.01 -16.03
C ASN A 72 -6.90 -7.09 -16.59
N ASP A 73 -5.99 -6.23 -16.13
CA ASP A 73 -4.61 -6.17 -16.60
C ASP A 73 -3.69 -5.67 -15.48
N ILE A 74 -2.92 -6.60 -14.90
CA ILE A 74 -1.89 -6.28 -13.89
C ILE A 74 -0.51 -6.04 -14.50
N THR A 75 -0.35 -6.15 -15.82
CA THR A 75 0.95 -5.99 -16.48
C THR A 75 1.43 -4.55 -16.54
N LYS A 76 0.50 -3.60 -16.34
CA LYS A 76 0.78 -2.18 -16.29
C LYS A 76 -0.06 -1.53 -15.18
N PRO A 77 0.56 -0.74 -14.29
CA PRO A 77 -0.21 0.04 -13.32
C PRO A 77 -0.98 1.17 -14.03
N ILE A 78 -2.19 1.45 -13.57
CA ILE A 78 -2.96 2.64 -13.95
C ILE A 78 -2.44 3.90 -13.24
N LEU A 79 -1.82 3.72 -12.07
CA LEU A 79 -1.17 4.75 -11.27
C LEU A 79 0.05 4.14 -10.59
N CYS A 80 1.15 4.87 -10.53
CA CYS A 80 2.37 4.51 -9.81
C CYS A 80 3.02 5.80 -9.31
N GLU A 81 2.85 6.09 -8.03
CA GLU A 81 3.31 7.33 -7.40
C GLU A 81 4.26 7.03 -6.25
N ASN A 82 5.32 7.82 -6.12
CA ASN A 82 6.13 7.77 -4.89
C ASN A 82 5.28 8.36 -3.77
N VAL A 83 5.20 7.71 -2.61
CA VAL A 83 4.36 8.09 -1.47
C VAL A 83 5.12 8.24 -0.15
N THR A 84 6.43 7.99 -0.19
CA THR A 84 7.32 8.09 0.97
C THR A 84 8.30 9.24 0.82
N ASN A 85 8.80 9.75 1.94
CA ASN A 85 9.87 10.74 1.93
C ASN A 85 11.18 10.11 1.44
N ASN A 86 11.91 10.79 0.55
CA ASN A 86 13.21 10.33 0.03
C ASN A 86 13.20 8.91 -0.57
N GLN A 87 12.07 8.45 -1.12
CA GLN A 87 11.95 7.12 -1.77
C GLN A 87 12.37 5.95 -0.84
N THR A 88 12.02 6.05 0.44
CA THR A 88 12.18 4.98 1.42
C THR A 88 11.22 3.82 1.13
N ILE A 89 11.44 2.65 1.73
CA ILE A 89 10.53 1.51 1.58
C ILE A 89 9.17 1.84 2.18
N ALA A 90 8.11 1.72 1.38
CA ALA A 90 6.74 1.69 1.88
C ALA A 90 6.42 0.27 2.37
N LEU A 91 5.98 0.15 3.63
CA LEU A 91 5.85 -1.12 4.33
C LEU A 91 4.42 -1.65 4.34
N SER A 92 3.44 -0.78 4.61
CA SER A 92 2.03 -1.15 4.61
C SER A 92 1.18 -0.01 4.09
N HIS A 93 -0.06 -0.31 3.70
CA HIS A 93 -1.03 0.71 3.37
C HIS A 93 -2.45 0.31 3.76
N SER A 94 -3.33 1.26 4.03
CA SER A 94 -4.74 0.99 4.30
C SER A 94 -5.65 2.05 3.70
N TRP A 95 -6.73 1.60 3.06
CA TRP A 95 -7.69 2.46 2.37
C TRP A 95 -8.93 2.72 3.22
N LEU A 96 -9.35 3.97 3.27
CA LEU A 96 -10.61 4.39 3.87
C LEU A 96 -11.76 4.15 2.88
N HIS A 97 -12.62 3.16 3.15
CA HIS A 97 -13.67 2.72 2.22
C HIS A 97 -14.93 3.61 2.20
N SER A 98 -15.02 4.63 3.05
CA SER A 98 -16.32 5.20 3.44
C SER A 98 -16.90 6.22 2.46
N ILE A 99 -16.11 7.11 1.84
CA ILE A 99 -16.54 8.08 0.80
C ILE A 99 -15.31 8.71 0.11
N ASN A 100 -14.24 8.91 0.88
CA ASN A 100 -13.04 9.59 0.42
C ASN A 100 -11.97 8.55 0.17
N ASN A 101 -11.41 8.48 -1.04
CA ASN A 101 -10.39 7.50 -1.40
C ASN A 101 -9.02 7.83 -0.74
N TYR A 102 -9.02 8.00 0.58
CA TYR A 102 -7.81 8.20 1.36
C TYR A 102 -7.11 6.88 1.59
N VAL A 103 -5.79 6.93 1.52
CA VAL A 103 -4.90 5.83 1.87
C VAL A 103 -3.88 6.36 2.87
N VAL A 104 -3.68 5.60 3.95
CA VAL A 104 -2.53 5.78 4.83
C VAL A 104 -1.45 4.80 4.40
N ILE A 105 -0.20 5.25 4.36
CA ILE A 105 0.99 4.47 4.05
C ILE A 105 1.95 4.59 5.22
N SER A 106 2.54 3.47 5.64
CA SER A 106 3.65 3.46 6.59
C SER A 106 4.98 3.19 5.90
N ASP A 107 6.09 3.73 6.42
CA ASP A 107 7.41 3.56 5.83
C ASP A 107 8.49 3.10 6.81
N GLN A 108 9.64 2.70 6.26
CA GLN A 108 10.80 2.22 7.02
C GLN A 108 11.47 3.29 7.90
N GLN A 109 11.14 4.58 7.77
CA GLN A 109 11.65 5.63 8.64
C GLN A 109 10.68 5.96 9.78
N GLY A 110 9.61 5.18 9.92
CA GLY A 110 8.61 5.40 10.96
C GLY A 110 7.59 6.47 10.61
N TYR A 111 7.53 6.95 9.36
CA TYR A 111 6.53 7.92 8.94
C TYR A 111 5.19 7.25 8.63
N LEU A 112 4.13 8.01 8.87
CA LEU A 112 2.83 7.80 8.26
C LEU A 112 2.58 8.91 7.24
N THR A 113 2.10 8.53 6.06
CA THR A 113 1.71 9.46 4.99
C THR A 113 0.28 9.18 4.57
N ILE A 114 -0.55 10.22 4.53
CA ILE A 114 -1.92 10.18 4.03
C ILE A 114 -1.96 10.79 2.63
N CYS A 115 -2.53 10.05 1.70
CA CYS A 115 -2.80 10.48 0.33
C CYS A 115 -4.28 10.33 0.00
N GLU A 116 -4.79 11.15 -0.92
CA GLU A 116 -6.13 11.10 -1.48
C GLU A 116 -6.06 10.68 -2.94
N LEU A 117 -6.82 9.67 -3.35
CA LEU A 117 -7.00 9.34 -4.75
C LEU A 117 -8.18 10.13 -5.31
N ASP A 118 -7.90 11.07 -6.21
CA ASP A 118 -8.94 11.89 -6.82
C ASP A 118 -9.70 11.16 -7.94
N ASN A 119 -10.77 11.78 -8.42
CA ASN A 119 -11.62 11.22 -9.48
C ASN A 119 -10.92 11.09 -10.84
N THR A 120 -9.72 11.64 -11.00
CA THR A 120 -8.90 11.52 -12.21
C THR A 120 -7.87 10.40 -12.11
N ASN A 121 -7.94 9.56 -11.07
CA ASN A 121 -6.93 8.57 -10.71
C ASN A 121 -5.56 9.20 -10.49
N SER A 122 -5.50 10.39 -9.89
CA SER A 122 -4.26 11.03 -9.47
C SER A 122 -4.18 11.02 -7.95
N LEU A 123 -2.97 10.83 -7.41
CA LEU A 123 -2.74 10.78 -5.98
C LEU A 123 -2.32 12.17 -5.47
N ARG A 124 -3.10 12.71 -4.53
CA ARG A 124 -2.83 13.99 -3.87
C ARG A 124 -2.32 13.75 -2.46
N PHE A 125 -1.14 14.27 -2.17
CA PHE A 125 -0.59 14.24 -0.81
C PHE A 125 -1.40 15.14 0.12
N SER A 126 -1.76 14.61 1.30
CA SER A 126 -2.52 15.34 2.32
C SER A 126 -1.63 15.67 3.51
N GLN A 127 -1.09 14.66 4.19
CA GLN A 127 -0.33 14.83 5.45
C GLN A 127 0.79 13.79 5.53
N SER A 128 1.89 14.13 6.20
CA SER A 128 2.95 13.19 6.57
C SER A 128 3.58 13.61 7.89
N TRP A 129 3.84 12.66 8.78
CA TRP A 129 4.47 12.90 10.07
C TRP A 129 5.27 11.68 10.54
N LEU A 130 6.26 11.94 11.39
CA LEU A 130 7.04 10.91 12.06
C LEU A 130 6.19 10.31 13.17
N ALA A 131 5.69 9.09 12.97
CA ALA A 131 4.85 8.39 13.93
C ALA A 131 5.66 7.54 14.91
N HIS A 132 6.74 6.93 14.43
CA HIS A 132 7.59 6.03 15.19
C HIS A 132 9.06 6.38 14.98
N GLU A 133 9.92 5.99 15.93
CA GLU A 133 11.38 6.20 15.83
C GLU A 133 12.07 5.15 14.94
N TYR A 134 11.35 4.06 14.61
CA TYR A 134 11.84 2.90 13.85
C TYR A 134 10.81 2.48 12.77
N GLU A 135 11.12 1.46 11.99
CA GLU A 135 10.28 0.94 10.90
C GLU A 135 8.81 0.77 11.33
N CYS A 136 7.91 1.51 10.68
CA CYS A 136 6.47 1.40 10.92
C CYS A 136 5.90 0.30 10.02
N TRP A 137 5.86 -0.92 10.54
CA TRP A 137 5.47 -2.12 9.80
C TRP A 137 4.00 -2.18 9.42
N THR A 138 3.14 -1.49 10.15
CA THR A 138 1.70 -1.53 9.87
C THR A 138 0.97 -0.24 10.21
N SER A 139 -0.02 0.10 9.40
CA SER A 139 -0.97 1.17 9.65
C SER A 139 -2.37 0.79 9.18
N ILE A 140 -3.40 1.24 9.89
CA ILE A 140 -4.79 0.99 9.54
C ILE A 140 -5.72 2.10 10.03
N TRP A 141 -6.68 2.48 9.19
CA TRP A 141 -7.80 3.34 9.57
C TRP A 141 -8.73 2.63 10.55
N ASP A 142 -9.24 3.38 11.54
CA ASP A 142 -10.36 2.90 12.34
C ASP A 142 -11.61 2.69 11.47
N LYS A 143 -12.42 1.70 11.84
CA LYS A 143 -13.62 1.33 11.07
C LYS A 143 -14.82 2.22 11.38
N HIS A 144 -14.80 2.94 12.49
CA HIS A 144 -15.91 3.69 13.04
C HIS A 144 -15.64 5.20 13.09
N ASP A 145 -14.39 5.61 13.34
CA ASP A 145 -13.95 7.01 13.31
C ASP A 145 -12.94 7.26 12.19
N LEU A 146 -13.36 8.01 11.17
CA LEU A 146 -12.55 8.33 10.00
C LEU A 146 -11.34 9.23 10.31
N ASN A 147 -11.24 9.76 11.53
CA ASN A 147 -10.11 10.57 11.95
C ASN A 147 -9.02 9.75 12.67
N ILE A 148 -9.27 8.47 12.94
CA ILE A 148 -8.38 7.65 13.76
C ILE A 148 -7.58 6.68 12.89
N ILE A 149 -6.27 6.64 13.15
CA ILE A 149 -5.33 5.69 12.55
C ILE A 149 -4.60 4.95 13.67
N TYR A 150 -4.45 3.65 13.51
CA TYR A 150 -3.58 2.82 14.34
C TYR A 150 -2.29 2.49 13.59
N SER A 151 -1.18 2.44 14.30
CA SER A 151 0.11 2.02 13.74
C SER A 151 0.96 1.22 14.71
N GLY A 152 1.80 0.33 14.18
CA GLY A 152 2.72 -0.49 14.94
C GLY A 152 4.11 -0.54 14.28
N ALA A 153 5.15 -0.49 15.11
CA ALA A 153 6.54 -0.37 14.66
C ALA A 153 7.52 -1.15 15.55
N ASP A 154 8.80 -1.16 15.15
CA ASP A 154 9.90 -1.77 15.90
C ASP A 154 10.29 -1.03 17.19
N ASP A 155 9.68 0.14 17.45
CA ASP A 155 9.74 0.81 18.75
C ASP A 155 8.94 0.08 19.84
N THR A 156 8.32 -1.07 19.51
CA THR A 156 7.46 -1.88 20.38
C THR A 156 6.16 -1.20 20.81
N LEU A 157 5.76 -0.12 20.13
CA LEU A 157 4.55 0.64 20.44
C LEU A 157 3.43 0.37 19.44
N LEU A 158 2.21 0.25 19.96
CA LEU A 158 0.98 0.47 19.22
C LEU A 158 0.53 1.91 19.50
N LYS A 159 0.44 2.75 18.47
CA LYS A 159 0.02 4.15 18.61
C LYS A 159 -1.33 4.38 17.94
N ILE A 160 -2.06 5.36 18.48
CA ILE A 160 -3.35 5.82 17.97
C ILE A 160 -3.17 7.29 17.62
N TRP A 161 -3.58 7.66 16.41
CA TRP A 161 -3.43 9.01 15.87
C TRP A 161 -4.77 9.59 15.52
N ASP A 162 -5.03 10.81 15.98
CA ASP A 162 -6.12 11.64 15.48
C ASP A 162 -5.56 12.58 14.40
N ILE A 163 -5.99 12.39 13.14
CA ILE A 163 -5.47 13.17 12.00
C ILE A 163 -5.85 14.66 12.06
N ARG A 164 -6.77 15.04 12.96
CA ARG A 164 -7.10 16.45 13.21
C ARG A 164 -6.02 17.14 14.04
N ASP A 165 -5.25 16.39 14.83
CA ASP A 165 -4.14 16.89 15.65
C ASP A 165 -3.00 15.85 15.78
N TYR A 166 -2.39 15.49 14.66
CA TYR A 166 -1.33 14.47 14.59
C TYR A 166 0.04 14.96 15.11
N LYS A 167 0.14 16.21 15.60
CA LYS A 167 1.40 16.84 16.02
C LYS A 167 1.70 16.69 17.51
N GLN A 168 0.81 16.06 18.28
CA GLN A 168 1.00 15.80 19.71
C GLN A 168 1.11 14.28 19.94
N PRO A 169 2.12 13.81 20.70
CA PRO A 169 2.24 12.41 21.08
C PRO A 169 1.13 11.95 22.02
#